data_AF-A0A972N4R2-F1
#
_entry.id   AF-A0A972N4R2-F1
#
_cell.length_a   1.000
_cell.length_b   1.000
_cell.length_c   1.000
_cell.angle_alpha   90.00
_cell.angle_beta   90.00
_cell.angle_gamma   90.00
#
_symmetry.space_group_name_H-M   'P 1'
#
loop_
_entity.id
_entity.type
_entity.pdbx_description
1 polymer ?
#
loop_
_entity_poly.entity_id
_entity_poly.type
_entity_poly.pdbx_seq_one_letter_code
_entity_poly.pdbx_strand_id
1 'polypeptide(L)'
;MDSPDPVNPGTPGTPQNPGRTVSTPTPCPVTARGYVQPRMLGFGYFPRHPVVVGQGGKGFYLTARFAGGRFWEEDCHGRRYTDDPIVYVGVSVSLADSSRRWIEEDLAARYYGARVKGTYPKRAALFYGRSMSLGVRWPRGLFEALDPGYYVAVFTVRTASGKVFTFTGRVPVYLGDSTLIR
;
A
#
# COMPACT_ATOMS: atom_id res chain seq x y z
N MET A 1 34.06 68.29 -39.56
CA MET A 1 35.25 68.67 -38.79
C MET A 1 34.91 68.36 -37.35
N ASP A 2 35.39 67.19 -36.90
CA ASP A 2 35.11 66.60 -35.60
C ASP A 2 35.75 67.41 -34.46
N SER A 3 34.96 67.62 -33.40
CA SER A 3 35.41 68.17 -32.13
C SER A 3 35.81 67.00 -31.22
N PRO A 4 36.99 66.98 -30.60
CA PRO A 4 37.40 65.87 -29.74
C PRO A 4 36.77 66.00 -28.34
N ASP A 5 36.07 64.97 -27.90
CA ASP A 5 35.66 64.83 -26.50
C ASP A 5 36.87 64.46 -25.61
N PRO A 6 36.97 65.03 -24.39
CA PRO A 6 38.07 64.76 -23.48
C PRO A 6 37.94 63.40 -22.76
N VAL A 7 39.08 62.71 -22.66
CA VAL A 7 39.28 61.46 -21.91
C VAL A 7 39.00 61.71 -20.41
N ASN A 8 38.05 60.97 -19.85
CA ASN A 8 37.73 61.00 -18.43
C ASN A 8 38.71 60.10 -17.64
N PRO A 9 39.50 60.63 -16.68
CA PRO A 9 40.41 59.82 -15.88
C PRO A 9 39.64 58.95 -14.89
N GLY A 10 40.04 57.68 -14.80
CA GLY A 10 39.35 56.61 -14.09
C GLY A 10 38.97 56.94 -12.65
N THR A 11 37.77 56.51 -12.27
CA THR A 11 37.29 56.49 -10.89
C THR A 11 38.21 55.63 -10.02
N PRO A 12 38.68 56.10 -8.84
CA PRO A 12 39.42 55.26 -7.92
C PRO A 12 38.56 54.07 -7.49
N GLY A 13 39.08 52.86 -7.71
CA GLY A 13 38.44 51.62 -7.28
C GLY A 13 38.16 51.63 -5.79
N THR A 14 36.95 51.24 -5.42
CA THR A 14 36.56 51.01 -4.02
C THR A 14 37.51 49.98 -3.41
N PRO A 15 38.03 50.16 -2.18
CA PRO A 15 38.85 49.14 -1.54
C PRO A 15 38.02 47.85 -1.39
N GLN A 16 38.46 46.78 -2.05
CA GLN A 16 37.95 45.43 -1.78
C GLN A 16 38.32 45.10 -0.33
N ASN A 17 37.33 44.94 0.53
CA ASN A 17 37.52 44.51 1.92
C ASN A 17 38.05 43.06 1.93
N PRO A 18 39.35 42.82 2.23
CA PRO A 18 39.93 41.49 2.22
C PRO A 18 39.70 40.88 3.61
N GLY A 19 38.52 40.29 3.84
CA GLY A 19 38.25 39.74 5.16
C GLY A 19 36.86 39.22 5.46
N ARG A 20 35.98 39.02 4.46
CA ARG A 20 34.75 38.26 4.72
C ARG A 20 35.00 36.79 4.39
N THR A 21 35.63 36.08 5.32
CA THR A 21 35.52 34.63 5.37
C THR A 21 34.04 34.33 5.45
N VAL A 22 33.45 33.83 4.37
CA VAL A 22 32.09 33.28 4.41
C VAL A 22 32.20 32.05 5.31
N SER A 23 31.90 32.21 6.59
CA SER A 23 31.72 31.08 7.49
C SER A 23 30.59 30.25 6.92
N THR A 24 30.91 29.13 6.28
CA THR A 24 29.92 28.13 5.92
C THR A 24 29.22 27.76 7.23
N PRO A 25 27.89 27.92 7.34
CA PRO A 25 27.19 27.57 8.56
C PRO A 25 27.50 26.10 8.87
N THR A 26 28.00 25.83 10.08
CA THR A 26 28.26 24.47 10.53
C THR A 26 26.97 23.66 10.34
N PRO A 27 26.98 22.57 9.56
CA PRO A 27 25.79 21.77 9.36
C PRO A 27 25.32 21.25 10.71
N CYS A 28 24.02 21.39 11.00
CA CYS A 28 23.47 20.80 12.20
C CYS A 28 23.60 19.27 12.14
N PRO A 29 24.22 18.63 13.14
CA PRO A 29 24.32 17.18 13.16
C PRO A 29 22.93 16.55 13.29
N VAL A 30 22.72 15.43 12.60
CA VAL A 30 21.51 14.62 12.76
C VAL A 30 21.56 13.94 14.12
N THR A 31 20.55 14.18 14.95
CA THR A 31 20.45 13.66 16.32
C THR A 31 19.63 12.37 16.40
N ALA A 32 18.68 12.16 15.49
CA ALA A 32 17.89 10.93 15.43
C ALA A 32 17.40 10.63 14.00
N ARG A 33 17.09 9.34 13.76
CA ARG A 33 16.52 8.85 12.50
C ARG A 33 15.49 7.77 12.77
N GLY A 34 14.50 7.65 11.89
CA GLY A 34 13.55 6.55 11.95
C GLY A 34 12.71 6.39 10.71
N TYR A 35 11.74 5.47 10.80
CA TYR A 35 10.88 5.11 9.69
C TYR A 35 9.42 4.99 10.14
N VAL A 36 8.54 5.66 9.41
CA VAL A 36 7.10 5.52 9.51
C VAL A 36 6.65 4.51 8.47
N GLN A 37 6.16 3.36 8.92
CA GLN A 37 5.69 2.30 8.02
C GLN A 37 4.44 2.69 7.23
N PRO A 38 4.27 2.13 6.01
CA PRO A 38 3.02 2.20 5.27
C PRO A 38 1.83 1.74 6.12
N ARG A 39 0.63 2.19 5.76
CA ARG A 39 -0.61 1.81 6.44
C ARG A 39 -1.66 1.38 5.44
N MET A 40 -2.48 0.39 5.81
CA MET A 40 -3.74 0.15 5.11
C MET A 40 -4.78 1.13 5.64
N LEU A 41 -5.24 2.03 4.77
CA LEU A 41 -6.25 3.05 5.10
C LEU A 41 -7.67 2.48 5.05
N GLY A 42 -7.88 1.42 4.28
CA GLY A 42 -9.18 0.79 4.17
C GLY A 42 -9.11 -0.53 3.43
N PHE A 43 -9.99 -1.43 3.82
CA PHE A 43 -10.24 -2.72 3.20
C PHE A 43 -11.72 -2.82 2.86
N GLY A 44 -12.04 -3.40 1.70
CA GLY A 44 -13.42 -3.57 1.29
C GLY A 44 -13.61 -4.75 0.37
N TYR A 45 -14.85 -5.20 0.28
CA TYR A 45 -15.29 -6.15 -0.72
C TYR A 45 -16.70 -5.81 -1.22
N PHE A 46 -17.03 -6.28 -2.43
CA PHE A 46 -18.35 -6.11 -3.05
C PHE A 46 -18.79 -7.42 -3.72
N PRO A 47 -20.07 -7.82 -3.63
CA PRO A 47 -21.17 -7.13 -2.95
C PRO A 47 -21.01 -7.08 -1.43
N ARG A 48 -21.62 -6.05 -0.79
CA ARG A 48 -21.66 -5.93 0.69
C ARG A 48 -22.72 -6.84 1.33
N HIS A 49 -23.68 -7.31 0.53
CA HIS A 49 -24.63 -8.36 0.93
C HIS A 49 -23.96 -9.74 0.86
N PRO A 50 -24.46 -10.76 1.59
CA PRO A 50 -23.79 -12.05 1.70
C PRO A 50 -23.51 -12.63 0.31
N VAL A 51 -22.26 -12.96 0.04
CA VAL A 51 -21.90 -13.78 -1.12
C VAL A 51 -22.35 -15.19 -0.78
N VAL A 52 -23.37 -15.68 -1.48
CA VAL A 52 -23.98 -16.97 -1.19
C VAL A 52 -23.55 -17.99 -2.24
N VAL A 53 -22.80 -19.01 -1.82
CA VAL A 53 -22.44 -20.15 -2.68
C VAL A 53 -23.67 -21.04 -2.85
N GLY A 54 -24.09 -21.31 -4.10
CA GLY A 54 -25.24 -22.17 -4.44
C GLY A 54 -26.43 -21.46 -5.12
N GLN A 55 -26.51 -20.12 -5.06
CA GLN A 55 -27.59 -19.32 -5.68
C GLN A 55 -27.08 -18.39 -6.79
N GLY A 56 -26.14 -18.85 -7.62
CA GLY A 56 -25.61 -18.04 -8.73
C GLY A 56 -24.70 -16.87 -8.34
N GLY A 57 -24.43 -16.67 -7.05
CA GLY A 57 -23.41 -15.73 -6.55
C GLY A 57 -22.01 -16.20 -6.94
N LYS A 58 -21.35 -15.48 -7.85
CA LYS A 58 -20.09 -15.91 -8.47
C LYS A 58 -18.84 -15.61 -7.65
N GLY A 59 -18.92 -14.81 -6.58
CA GLY A 59 -17.75 -14.40 -5.81
C GLY A 59 -17.78 -12.98 -5.25
N PHE A 60 -16.62 -12.37 -5.03
CA PHE A 60 -16.48 -10.98 -4.54
C PHE A 60 -15.37 -10.20 -5.24
N TYR A 61 -15.51 -8.89 -5.34
CA TYR A 61 -14.41 -7.98 -5.65
C TYR A 61 -13.71 -7.58 -4.37
N LEU A 62 -12.39 -7.57 -4.38
CA LEU A 62 -11.55 -7.15 -3.27
C LEU A 62 -10.97 -5.76 -3.56
N THR A 63 -11.04 -4.85 -2.59
CA THR A 63 -10.40 -3.53 -2.66
C THR A 63 -9.60 -3.25 -1.40
N ALA A 64 -8.48 -2.55 -1.56
CA ALA A 64 -7.73 -2.00 -0.44
C ALA A 64 -7.13 -0.64 -0.81
N ARG A 65 -6.90 0.20 0.19
CA ARG A 65 -6.21 1.49 0.04
C ARG A 65 -5.02 1.53 0.98
N PHE A 66 -3.89 2.01 0.49
CA PHE A 66 -2.65 2.12 1.23
C PHE A 66 -2.09 3.54 1.19
N ALA A 67 -1.45 3.94 2.29
CA ALA A 67 -0.56 5.09 2.35
C ALA A 67 0.90 4.62 2.43
N GLY A 68 1.79 5.29 1.71
CA GLY A 68 3.22 4.99 1.67
C GLY A 68 3.95 5.23 2.99
N GLY A 69 5.23 4.85 3.01
CA GLY A 69 6.10 5.03 4.16
C GLY A 69 6.84 6.36 4.10
N ARG A 70 7.49 6.73 5.20
CA ARG A 70 8.36 7.92 5.26
C ARG A 70 9.56 7.67 6.14
N PHE A 71 10.73 8.08 5.69
CA PHE A 71 11.88 8.27 6.57
C PHE A 71 11.73 9.59 7.31
N TRP A 72 12.27 9.66 8.51
CA TRP A 72 12.43 10.93 9.20
C TRP A 72 13.83 11.04 9.78
N GLU A 73 14.36 12.25 9.78
CA GLU A 73 15.60 12.64 10.43
C GLU A 73 15.31 13.85 11.31
N GLU A 74 15.94 13.91 12.47
CA GLU A 74 15.83 15.03 13.41
C GLU A 74 17.19 15.71 13.51
N ASP A 75 17.21 17.02 13.35
CA ASP A 75 18.38 17.87 13.57
C ASP A 75 18.00 19.06 14.47
N CYS A 76 18.91 20.03 14.62
CA CYS A 76 18.66 21.24 15.42
C CYS A 76 17.46 22.08 14.92
N HIS A 77 16.98 21.85 13.68
CA HIS A 77 15.82 22.50 13.07
C HIS A 77 14.54 21.66 13.17
N GLY A 78 14.60 20.52 13.85
CA GLY A 78 13.48 19.61 14.07
C GLY A 78 13.44 18.47 13.06
N ARG A 79 12.25 17.87 12.91
CA ARG A 79 12.06 16.67 12.08
C ARG A 79 11.79 17.00 10.63
N ARG A 80 12.57 16.41 9.74
CA ARG A 80 12.34 16.38 8.29
C ARG A 80 11.89 14.99 7.88
N TYR A 81 10.98 14.93 6.91
CA TYR A 81 10.46 13.67 6.37
C TYR A 81 10.84 13.50 4.90
N THR A 82 11.19 12.28 4.51
CA THR A 82 11.43 11.90 3.12
C THR A 82 10.48 10.77 2.74
N ASP A 83 9.71 10.98 1.67
CA ASP A 83 8.72 10.01 1.21
C ASP A 83 9.37 8.72 0.70
N ASP A 84 8.80 7.58 1.12
CA ASP A 84 9.15 6.25 0.64
C ASP A 84 7.91 5.63 -0.03
N PRO A 85 7.68 5.94 -1.32
CA PRO A 85 6.46 5.58 -2.01
C PRO A 85 6.32 4.07 -2.18
N ILE A 86 5.08 3.60 -2.28
CA ILE A 86 4.75 2.21 -2.62
C ILE A 86 5.08 1.99 -4.10
N VAL A 87 5.68 0.84 -4.41
CA VAL A 87 6.03 0.43 -5.78
C VAL A 87 5.46 -0.93 -6.18
N TYR A 88 4.89 -1.66 -5.23
CA TYR A 88 4.34 -2.99 -5.49
C TYR A 88 3.32 -3.37 -4.43
N VAL A 89 2.24 -4.03 -4.87
CA VAL A 89 1.28 -4.70 -3.98
C VAL A 89 1.00 -6.10 -4.52
N GLY A 90 1.44 -7.12 -3.79
CA GLY A 90 1.02 -8.50 -3.98
C GLY A 90 -0.24 -8.77 -3.16
N VAL A 91 -1.10 -9.66 -3.64
CA VAL A 91 -2.28 -10.11 -2.90
C VAL A 91 -2.36 -11.64 -2.96
N SER A 92 -2.61 -12.26 -1.82
CA SER A 92 -2.81 -13.70 -1.67
C SER A 92 -4.11 -13.92 -0.91
N VAL A 93 -5.06 -14.65 -1.49
CA VAL A 93 -6.35 -14.95 -0.86
C VAL A 93 -6.44 -16.44 -0.58
N SER A 94 -6.69 -16.77 0.68
CA SER A 94 -6.85 -18.15 1.16
C SER A 94 -8.21 -18.35 1.82
N LEU A 95 -8.74 -19.57 1.79
CA LEU A 95 -9.79 -19.97 2.72
C LEU A 95 -9.17 -20.17 4.11
N ALA A 96 -9.79 -19.61 5.14
CA ALA A 96 -9.29 -19.72 6.51
C ALA A 96 -9.29 -21.18 6.99
N ASP A 97 -8.29 -21.57 7.78
CA ASP A 97 -8.18 -22.95 8.29
C ASP A 97 -9.42 -23.39 9.07
N SER A 98 -10.03 -22.47 9.83
CA SER A 98 -11.29 -22.73 10.53
C SER A 98 -12.45 -23.04 9.58
N SER A 99 -12.48 -22.40 8.40
CA SER A 99 -13.52 -22.65 7.39
C SER A 99 -13.28 -23.95 6.65
N ARG A 100 -12.01 -24.30 6.39
CA ARG A 100 -11.64 -25.60 5.83
C ARG A 100 -12.07 -26.74 6.74
N ARG A 101 -11.72 -26.64 8.03
CA ARG A 101 -12.11 -27.62 9.05
C ARG A 101 -13.62 -27.77 9.14
N TRP A 102 -14.35 -26.66 9.23
CA TRP A 102 -15.81 -26.68 9.26
C TRP A 102 -16.42 -27.37 8.02
N ILE A 103 -15.87 -27.15 6.82
CA ILE A 103 -16.34 -27.83 5.60
C ILE A 103 -16.05 -29.35 5.66
N GLU A 104 -14.83 -29.72 6.04
CA GLU A 104 -14.35 -31.10 6.00
C GLU A 104 -14.90 -31.97 7.15
N GLU A 105 -15.34 -31.35 8.25
CA GLU A 105 -15.87 -32.04 9.43
C GLU A 105 -17.38 -31.79 9.56
N ASP A 106 -17.78 -30.62 10.08
CA ASP A 106 -19.17 -30.33 10.47
C ASP A 106 -20.14 -30.34 9.28
N LEU A 107 -19.73 -29.75 8.15
CA LEU A 107 -20.57 -29.66 6.97
C LEU A 107 -20.65 -31.02 6.25
N ALA A 108 -19.53 -31.74 6.16
CA ALA A 108 -19.47 -33.09 5.61
C ALA A 108 -20.34 -34.09 6.38
N ALA A 109 -20.45 -33.93 7.70
CA ALA A 109 -21.35 -34.73 8.53
C ALA A 109 -22.83 -34.49 8.22
N ARG A 110 -23.20 -33.29 7.75
CA ARG A 110 -24.59 -32.89 7.46
C ARG A 110 -24.99 -33.10 6.01
N TYR A 111 -24.07 -32.87 5.08
CA TYR A 111 -24.30 -32.91 3.64
C TYR A 111 -23.29 -33.84 2.98
N TYR A 112 -23.78 -34.99 2.50
CA TYR A 112 -22.95 -36.00 1.86
C TYR A 112 -22.17 -35.41 0.68
N GLY A 113 -20.85 -35.63 0.66
CA GLY A 113 -19.97 -35.14 -0.38
C GLY A 113 -19.51 -33.68 -0.22
N ALA A 114 -19.87 -32.99 0.87
CA ALA A 114 -19.27 -31.70 1.18
C ALA A 114 -17.77 -31.84 1.44
N ARG A 115 -17.00 -31.00 0.75
CA ARG A 115 -15.53 -30.91 0.82
C ARG A 115 -15.08 -29.57 0.28
N VAL A 116 -13.85 -29.16 0.60
CA VAL A 116 -13.24 -27.98 -0.02
C VAL A 116 -13.08 -28.22 -1.52
N LYS A 117 -13.63 -27.32 -2.32
CA LYS A 117 -13.62 -27.35 -3.79
C LYS A 117 -12.48 -26.55 -4.39
N GLY A 118 -12.15 -25.41 -3.81
CA GLY A 118 -11.14 -24.51 -4.33
C GLY A 118 -9.72 -24.89 -3.95
N THR A 119 -8.78 -24.51 -4.83
CA THR A 119 -7.35 -24.53 -4.52
C THR A 119 -6.92 -23.16 -3.98
N TYR A 120 -6.32 -23.16 -2.79
CA TYR A 120 -5.86 -21.96 -2.10
C TYR A 120 -4.40 -22.11 -1.67
N PRO A 121 -3.62 -21.02 -1.57
CA PRO A 121 -3.98 -19.62 -1.85
C PRO A 121 -4.09 -19.32 -3.35
N LYS A 122 -5.01 -18.43 -3.72
CA LYS A 122 -4.99 -17.76 -5.04
C LYS A 122 -4.16 -16.48 -4.92
N ARG A 123 -3.19 -16.29 -5.81
CA ARG A 123 -2.26 -15.16 -5.76
C ARG A 123 -2.41 -14.26 -6.97
N ALA A 124 -2.18 -12.97 -6.76
CA ALA A 124 -2.02 -12.03 -7.84
C ALA A 124 -1.02 -10.93 -7.47
N ALA A 125 -0.28 -10.47 -8.46
CA ALA A 125 0.67 -9.37 -8.31
C ALA A 125 0.10 -8.14 -9.00
N LEU A 126 0.04 -7.03 -8.27
CA LEU A 126 -0.35 -5.73 -8.80
C LEU A 126 0.87 -4.80 -8.76
N PHE A 127 1.40 -4.53 -9.95
CA PHE A 127 2.47 -3.56 -10.12
C PHE A 127 1.85 -2.18 -10.30
N TYR A 128 2.31 -1.25 -9.47
CA TYR A 128 1.91 0.14 -9.55
C TYR A 128 3.18 0.98 -9.66
N GLY A 129 3.09 2.15 -10.31
CA GLY A 129 4.16 3.13 -10.26
C GLY A 129 4.45 3.60 -8.82
N ARG A 130 5.33 4.59 -8.66
CA ARG A 130 5.64 5.16 -7.35
C ARG A 130 4.44 5.99 -6.86
N SER A 131 3.81 5.59 -5.75
CA SER A 131 2.73 6.37 -5.15
C SER A 131 2.76 6.39 -3.62
N MET A 132 2.45 7.55 -3.04
CA MET A 132 2.21 7.72 -1.60
C MET A 132 0.77 7.37 -1.21
N SER A 133 -0.15 7.27 -2.16
CA SER A 133 -1.54 6.86 -1.93
C SER A 133 -1.98 5.93 -3.05
N LEU A 134 -2.31 4.70 -2.70
CA LEU A 134 -2.57 3.66 -3.69
C LEU A 134 -3.86 2.90 -3.37
N GLY A 135 -4.84 3.03 -4.26
CA GLY A 135 -6.02 2.17 -4.28
C GLY A 135 -5.79 0.96 -5.17
N VAL A 136 -6.02 -0.22 -4.63
CA VAL A 136 -5.89 -1.49 -5.36
C VAL A 136 -7.23 -2.19 -5.44
N ARG A 137 -7.45 -2.86 -6.58
CA ARG A 137 -8.53 -3.81 -6.80
C ARG A 137 -7.91 -5.10 -7.29
N TRP A 138 -8.49 -6.24 -6.92
CA TRP A 138 -8.05 -7.54 -7.44
C TRP A 138 -7.88 -7.51 -8.97
N PRO A 139 -6.73 -7.94 -9.53
CA PRO A 139 -6.30 -7.60 -10.90
C PRO A 139 -7.16 -8.14 -12.03
N ARG A 140 -8.08 -9.06 -11.77
CA ARG A 140 -8.79 -9.79 -12.83
C ARG A 140 -10.31 -9.81 -12.64
N GLY A 141 -10.85 -8.79 -11.97
CA GLY A 141 -12.28 -8.70 -11.73
C GLY A 141 -12.71 -9.50 -10.51
N LEU A 142 -13.76 -10.31 -10.66
CA LEU A 142 -14.39 -11.03 -9.55
C LEU A 142 -13.47 -12.15 -9.04
N PHE A 143 -13.21 -12.20 -7.74
CA PHE A 143 -12.64 -13.39 -7.11
C PHE A 143 -13.74 -14.44 -6.99
N GLU A 144 -13.60 -15.56 -7.71
CA GLU A 144 -14.54 -16.67 -7.60
C GLU A 144 -14.37 -17.42 -6.28
N ALA A 145 -15.38 -17.28 -5.41
CA ALA A 145 -15.48 -17.97 -4.15
C ALA A 145 -16.19 -19.31 -4.36
N LEU A 146 -15.42 -20.40 -4.34
CA LEU A 146 -15.93 -21.75 -4.60
C LEU A 146 -16.45 -22.43 -3.33
N ASP A 147 -16.02 -21.94 -2.18
CA ASP A 147 -16.28 -22.51 -0.87
C ASP A 147 -16.92 -21.47 0.07
N PRO A 148 -17.85 -21.89 0.93
CA PRO A 148 -18.35 -21.04 2.01
C PRO A 148 -17.29 -20.84 3.11
N GLY A 149 -17.50 -19.84 3.96
CA GLY A 149 -16.66 -19.52 5.10
C GLY A 149 -15.89 -18.20 4.95
N TYR A 150 -14.84 -18.04 5.75
CA TYR A 150 -14.03 -16.83 5.76
C TYR A 150 -12.82 -16.97 4.84
N TYR A 151 -12.68 -16.01 3.93
CA TYR A 151 -11.47 -15.82 3.15
C TYR A 151 -10.55 -14.80 3.82
N VAL A 152 -9.25 -15.07 3.81
CA VAL A 152 -8.21 -14.18 4.31
C VAL A 152 -7.42 -13.66 3.12
N ALA A 153 -7.49 -12.36 2.90
CA ALA A 153 -6.67 -11.66 1.93
C ALA A 153 -5.44 -11.08 2.61
N VAL A 154 -4.25 -11.51 2.19
CA VAL A 154 -2.96 -11.00 2.62
C VAL A 154 -2.40 -10.10 1.53
N PHE A 155 -2.15 -8.84 1.85
CA PHE A 155 -1.54 -7.86 0.97
C PHE A 155 -0.08 -7.67 1.34
N THR A 156 0.82 -7.90 0.40
CA THR A 156 2.26 -7.66 0.55
C THR A 156 2.62 -6.37 -0.16
N VAL A 157 2.91 -5.31 0.60
CA VAL A 157 3.26 -3.99 0.09
C VAL A 157 4.77 -3.82 0.13
N ARG A 158 5.38 -3.40 -0.97
CA ARG A 158 6.80 -3.03 -1.03
C ARG A 158 6.98 -1.56 -1.40
N THR A 159 7.88 -0.88 -0.69
CA THR A 159 8.21 0.52 -0.94
C THR A 159 9.45 0.69 -1.83
N ALA A 160 9.71 1.91 -2.29
CA ALA A 160 10.82 2.22 -3.18
C ALA A 160 12.19 1.95 -2.55
N SER A 161 12.31 2.07 -1.21
CA SER A 161 13.49 1.67 -0.45
C SER A 161 13.67 0.16 -0.30
N GLY A 162 12.73 -0.65 -0.80
CA GLY A 162 12.78 -2.11 -0.74
C GLY A 162 12.18 -2.73 0.53
N LYS A 163 11.66 -1.93 1.47
CA LYS A 163 10.98 -2.44 2.67
C LYS A 163 9.67 -3.13 2.30
N VAL A 164 9.34 -4.21 3.01
CA VAL A 164 8.16 -5.06 2.75
C VAL A 164 7.28 -5.13 3.99
N PHE A 165 5.97 -4.95 3.79
CA PHE A 165 4.95 -4.96 4.84
C PHE A 165 3.79 -5.85 4.44
N THR A 166 3.19 -6.52 5.41
CA THR A 166 2.01 -7.37 5.20
C THR A 166 0.81 -6.82 5.93
N PHE A 167 -0.34 -6.85 5.26
CA PHE A 167 -1.60 -6.46 5.85
C PHE A 167 -2.69 -7.49 5.53
N THR A 168 -3.69 -7.62 6.37
CA THR A 168 -4.74 -8.63 6.22
C THR A 168 -6.14 -8.02 6.16
N GLY A 169 -7.01 -8.67 5.40
CA GLY A 169 -8.44 -8.41 5.36
C GLY A 169 -9.22 -9.72 5.36
N ARG A 170 -10.47 -9.70 5.85
CA ARG A 170 -11.33 -10.88 5.93
C ARG A 170 -12.61 -10.67 5.15
N VAL A 171 -13.01 -11.67 4.38
CA VAL A 171 -14.25 -11.65 3.59
C VAL A 171 -15.11 -12.85 3.98
N PRO A 172 -16.29 -12.64 4.57
CA PRO A 172 -17.25 -13.71 4.80
C PRO A 172 -17.97 -14.09 3.50
N VAL A 173 -18.06 -15.39 3.26
CA VAL A 173 -18.86 -16.01 2.19
C VAL A 173 -19.78 -17.03 2.86
N TYR A 174 -21.05 -16.99 2.52
CA TYR A 174 -22.07 -17.81 3.17
C TYR A 174 -22.46 -18.98 2.28
N LEU A 175 -22.84 -20.09 2.91
CA LEU A 175 -23.47 -21.19 2.19
C LEU A 175 -24.95 -20.86 1.99
N GLY A 176 -25.44 -21.01 0.75
CA GLY A 176 -26.87 -20.91 0.48
C GLY A 176 -27.56 -22.18 0.89
N ASP A 177 -28.25 -22.14 2.01
CA ASP A 177 -29.09 -23.26 2.42
C ASP A 177 -30.49 -23.10 1.80
N SER A 178 -30.73 -23.78 0.68
CA SER A 178 -32.06 -23.82 0.06
C SER A 178 -33.05 -24.71 0.81
N THR A 179 -32.66 -25.35 1.93
CA THR A 179 -33.59 -26.10 2.79
C THR A 179 -34.23 -25.22 3.89
N LEU A 180 -33.77 -23.98 4.06
CA LEU A 180 -34.32 -22.99 5.00
C LEU A 180 -35.43 -22.10 4.42
N ILE A 181 -35.69 -22.17 3.11
CA ILE A 181 -36.87 -21.57 2.51
C ILE A 181 -37.89 -22.69 2.31
N ARG A 182 -38.83 -22.79 3.25
CA ARG A 182 -40.13 -23.44 3.05
C ARG A 182 -41.20 -22.38 2.98
#